data_AF-A0A0M0BXL2-F1
#
_entry.id   AF-A0A0M0BXL2-F1
#
_cell.length_a   1.000
_cell.length_b   1.000
_cell.length_c   1.000
_cell.angle_alpha   90.00
_cell.angle_beta   90.00
_cell.angle_gamma   90.00
#
_symmetry.space_group_name_H-M   'P 1'
#
loop_
_entity.id
_entity.type
_entity.pdbx_description
1 polymer ?
#
loop_
_entity_poly.entity_id
_entity_poly.type
_entity_poly.pdbx_seq_one_letter_code
_entity_poly.pdbx_strand_id
1 'polypeptide(L)'
;MIKITLKNSYEIFSCPLPTQDLALNTNNRNDAIEADHIKYGPLNLNDEEYWEDLAEHWKTDVSVAKKSLCGNCAAFDISPQMKECMPGSVQKDGVLGYCWMHKFKCHSARTCYTWAAGGPIEENDVSNEWAEKNKDQIEEKKDDRCTRIAKRKYDVWPSAYASGAVVKCRQGKIWKDLKEEEIIEMIEEELESVLDEKKKKAGTESSKESSLRDWFGRKGAPGKSGGWVDCNTCRKDKKTGRKKCKPCGRQPGEKRAKYPSCRPTPGACGESGRGKSWGKKSAKGKK
;
A
#
# COMPACT_ATOMS: atom_id res chain seq x y z
N MET A 1 -9.04 -8.16 -51.95
CA MET A 1 -9.86 -7.61 -50.85
C MET A 1 -8.93 -7.14 -49.76
N ILE A 2 -8.75 -5.83 -49.64
CA ILE A 2 -7.90 -5.22 -48.61
C ILE A 2 -8.71 -5.22 -47.31
N LYS A 3 -8.29 -6.04 -46.34
CA LYS A 3 -8.84 -5.98 -44.98
C LYS A 3 -8.29 -4.74 -44.29
N ILE A 4 -9.02 -3.63 -44.41
CA ILE A 4 -8.79 -2.45 -43.58
C ILE A 4 -9.18 -2.85 -42.17
N THR A 5 -8.18 -3.07 -41.33
CA THR A 5 -8.37 -3.33 -39.91
C THR A 5 -8.47 -1.96 -39.25
N LEU A 6 -9.69 -1.46 -39.04
CA LEU A 6 -9.92 -0.27 -38.24
C LEU A 6 -9.46 -0.60 -36.81
N LYS A 7 -8.26 -0.15 -36.43
CA LYS A 7 -7.84 -0.12 -35.03
C LYS A 7 -8.77 0.87 -34.34
N ASN A 8 -9.75 0.35 -33.61
CA ASN A 8 -10.57 1.13 -32.72
C ASN A 8 -9.67 1.58 -31.57
N SER A 9 -9.07 2.77 -31.70
CA SER A 9 -8.00 3.30 -30.85
C SER A 9 -8.53 3.91 -29.55
N TYR A 10 -9.51 3.28 -28.92
CA TYR A 10 -9.80 3.53 -27.51
C TYR A 10 -9.11 2.44 -26.69
N GLU A 11 -7.77 2.50 -26.66
CA GLU A 11 -7.08 1.92 -25.51
C GLU A 11 -7.56 2.68 -24.28
N ILE A 12 -8.02 1.94 -23.29
CA ILE A 12 -8.47 2.49 -22.02
C ILE A 12 -7.25 3.13 -21.37
N PHE A 13 -7.12 4.45 -21.49
CA PHE A 13 -6.12 5.22 -20.76
C PHE A 13 -6.26 4.91 -19.27
N SER A 14 -5.21 4.35 -18.68
CA SER A 14 -5.18 4.02 -17.26
C SER A 14 -4.52 5.17 -16.51
N CYS A 15 -5.25 5.74 -15.54
CA CYS A 15 -4.74 6.79 -14.69
C CYS A 15 -3.40 6.38 -14.04
N PRO A 16 -2.34 7.21 -14.13
CA PRO A 16 -1.08 6.88 -13.48
C PRO A 16 -1.28 6.66 -11.98
N LEU A 17 -0.66 5.64 -11.40
CA LEU A 17 -0.82 5.30 -9.98
C LEU A 17 -0.66 6.49 -9.02
N PRO A 18 0.32 7.41 -9.20
CA PRO A 18 0.46 8.55 -8.30
C PRO A 18 -0.68 9.57 -8.41
N THR A 19 -1.56 9.47 -9.42
CA THR A 19 -2.79 10.28 -9.47
C THR A 19 -3.85 9.73 -8.51
N GLN A 20 -3.84 8.43 -8.24
CA GLN A 20 -4.84 7.74 -7.41
C GLN A 20 -4.31 7.46 -5.99
N ASP A 21 -3.01 7.28 -5.81
CA ASP A 21 -2.36 6.96 -4.53
C ASP A 21 -1.65 8.18 -3.95
N LEU A 22 -2.19 8.70 -2.85
CA LEU A 22 -1.65 9.86 -2.13
C LEU A 22 -0.26 9.59 -1.52
N ALA A 23 -0.02 8.38 -1.00
CA ALA A 23 1.25 8.04 -0.36
C ALA A 23 2.36 7.99 -1.41
N LEU A 24 2.11 7.30 -2.52
CA LEU A 24 3.04 7.25 -3.64
C LEU A 24 3.30 8.64 -4.24
N ASN A 25 2.25 9.45 -4.41
CA ASN A 25 2.38 10.83 -4.87
C ASN A 25 3.28 11.66 -3.96
N THR A 26 3.08 11.54 -2.65
CA THR A 26 3.81 12.29 -1.63
C THR A 26 5.28 11.88 -1.60
N ASN A 27 5.57 10.58 -1.71
CA ASN A 27 6.93 10.07 -1.78
C ASN A 27 7.65 10.63 -3.01
N ASN A 28 7.08 10.46 -4.20
CA ASN A 28 7.68 10.98 -5.45
C ASN A 28 7.92 12.49 -5.40
N ARG A 29 6.99 13.26 -4.80
CA ARG A 29 7.15 14.70 -4.61
C ARG A 29 8.27 15.04 -3.65
N ASN A 30 8.36 14.36 -2.50
CA ASN A 30 9.39 14.62 -1.50
C ASN A 30 10.78 14.24 -2.06
N ASP A 31 10.88 13.11 -2.76
CA ASP A 31 12.10 12.69 -3.45
C ASP A 31 12.54 13.77 -4.46
N ALA A 32 11.61 14.37 -5.21
CA ALA A 32 11.89 15.46 -6.15
C ALA A 32 12.31 16.78 -5.47
N ILE A 33 11.88 17.03 -4.22
CA ILE A 33 12.33 18.19 -3.44
C ILE A 33 13.77 17.97 -2.94
N GLU A 34 14.06 16.76 -2.45
CA GLU A 34 15.35 16.41 -1.84
C GLU A 34 16.46 16.24 -2.89
N ALA A 35 16.13 15.66 -4.05
CA ALA A 35 17.10 15.37 -5.10
C ALA A 35 17.76 16.64 -5.67
N ASP A 36 19.09 16.73 -5.54
CA ASP A 36 19.87 17.91 -5.96
C ASP A 36 19.77 18.25 -7.45
N HIS A 37 19.48 17.25 -8.29
CA HIS A 37 19.32 17.43 -9.73
C HIS A 37 17.88 17.78 -10.14
N ILE A 38 16.92 17.78 -9.20
CA ILE A 38 15.52 18.12 -9.46
C ILE A 38 15.11 19.38 -8.71
N LYS A 39 15.38 19.46 -7.40
CA LYS A 39 15.01 20.58 -6.52
C LYS A 39 13.64 21.17 -6.86
N TYR A 40 12.59 20.37 -6.77
CA TYR A 40 11.23 20.85 -7.06
C TYR A 40 10.78 21.90 -6.04
N GLY A 41 10.29 23.04 -6.52
CA GLY A 41 9.91 24.16 -5.65
C GLY A 41 9.48 25.40 -6.43
N PRO A 42 9.45 26.58 -5.78
CA PRO A 42 9.56 26.76 -4.34
C PRO A 42 8.28 26.30 -3.60
N LEU A 43 8.35 26.14 -2.27
CA LEU A 43 7.15 25.88 -1.46
C LEU A 43 6.18 27.07 -1.55
N ASN A 44 6.72 28.28 -1.41
CA ASN A 44 6.02 29.56 -1.52
C ASN A 44 6.54 30.32 -2.74
N LEU A 45 5.66 30.88 -3.58
CA LEU A 45 6.07 31.56 -4.83
C LEU A 45 6.96 32.81 -4.61
N ASN A 46 6.90 33.40 -3.42
CA ASN A 46 7.66 34.59 -3.02
C ASN A 46 9.04 34.25 -2.42
N ASP A 47 9.46 32.99 -2.46
CA ASP A 47 10.77 32.55 -1.98
C ASP A 47 11.87 33.03 -2.94
N GLU A 48 12.50 34.16 -2.62
CA GLU A 48 13.51 34.80 -3.47
C GLU A 48 14.80 33.96 -3.57
N GLU A 49 15.22 33.35 -2.46
CA GLU A 49 16.43 32.51 -2.37
C GLU A 49 16.35 31.33 -3.35
N TYR A 50 15.21 30.63 -3.40
CA TYR A 50 15.02 29.54 -4.36
C TYR A 50 15.16 30.01 -5.83
N TRP A 51 14.64 31.20 -6.15
CA TRP A 51 14.72 31.73 -7.51
C TRP A 51 16.14 32.18 -7.88
N GLU A 52 16.91 32.67 -6.92
CA GLU A 52 18.33 32.97 -7.08
C GLU A 52 19.13 31.69 -7.37
N ASP A 53 18.93 30.64 -6.57
CA ASP A 53 19.59 29.34 -6.77
C ASP A 53 19.24 28.71 -8.13
N LEU A 54 17.97 28.79 -8.54
CA LEU A 54 17.53 28.31 -9.85
C LEU A 54 18.20 29.09 -10.99
N ALA A 55 18.30 30.41 -10.86
CA ALA A 55 18.93 31.26 -11.84
C ALA A 55 20.43 30.96 -11.98
N GLU A 56 21.11 30.72 -10.85
CA GLU A 56 22.51 30.27 -10.83
C GLU A 56 22.69 28.91 -11.51
N HIS A 57 21.84 27.93 -11.20
CA HIS A 57 21.87 26.60 -11.81
C HIS A 57 21.80 26.68 -13.35
N TRP A 58 20.91 27.52 -13.88
CA TRP A 58 20.70 27.70 -15.31
C TRP A 58 21.57 28.79 -15.95
N LYS A 59 22.45 29.45 -15.17
CA LYS A 59 23.30 30.57 -15.62
C LYS A 59 22.50 31.68 -16.31
N THR A 60 21.40 32.08 -15.70
CA THR A 60 20.45 33.06 -16.24
C THR A 60 20.04 34.07 -15.17
N ASP A 61 19.19 35.03 -15.51
CA ASP A 61 18.64 36.00 -14.56
C ASP A 61 17.42 35.44 -13.83
N VAL A 62 17.21 35.88 -12.58
CA VAL A 62 16.01 35.54 -11.77
C VAL A 62 14.70 35.82 -12.52
N SER A 63 14.65 36.92 -13.27
CA SER A 63 13.47 37.29 -14.06
C SER A 63 13.18 36.34 -15.23
N VAL A 64 14.22 35.68 -15.77
CA VAL A 64 14.11 34.66 -16.80
C VAL A 64 13.75 33.32 -16.18
N ALA A 65 14.40 32.94 -15.08
CA ALA A 65 14.11 31.73 -14.33
C ALA A 65 12.64 31.65 -13.87
N LYS A 66 12.06 32.79 -13.42
CA LYS A 66 10.64 32.91 -13.05
C LYS A 66 9.65 32.64 -14.20
N LYS A 67 10.10 32.63 -15.45
CA LYS A 67 9.27 32.27 -16.62
C LYS A 67 9.25 30.77 -16.88
N SER A 68 10.19 30.00 -16.34
CA SER A 68 10.26 28.55 -16.47
C SER A 68 9.38 27.91 -15.41
N LEU A 69 8.11 27.63 -15.75
CA LEU A 69 7.10 27.13 -14.81
C LEU A 69 6.64 25.72 -15.21
N CYS A 70 6.11 24.95 -14.28
CA CYS A 70 5.45 23.68 -14.57
C CYS A 70 4.35 23.89 -15.60
N GLY A 71 3.58 24.98 -15.51
CA GLY A 71 2.50 25.30 -16.44
C GLY A 71 2.91 25.49 -17.90
N ASN A 72 4.20 25.70 -18.22
CA ASN A 72 4.71 25.74 -19.60
C ASN A 72 5.78 24.68 -19.88
N CYS A 73 5.87 23.66 -19.01
CA CYS A 73 6.82 22.57 -19.12
C CYS A 73 6.27 21.45 -19.99
N ALA A 74 7.08 20.91 -20.91
CA ALA A 74 6.70 19.86 -21.86
C ALA A 74 6.20 18.55 -21.21
N ALA A 75 6.53 18.34 -19.92
CA ALA A 75 6.12 17.16 -19.16
C ALA A 75 4.90 17.39 -18.26
N PHE A 76 4.30 18.58 -18.28
CA PHE A 76 3.16 18.93 -17.43
C PHE A 76 1.83 18.64 -18.13
N ASP A 77 1.07 17.69 -17.58
CA ASP A 77 -0.15 17.17 -18.19
C ASP A 77 -1.42 17.69 -17.52
N ILE A 78 -2.24 18.35 -18.34
CA ILE A 78 -3.58 18.86 -18.03
C ILE A 78 -4.60 18.46 -19.11
N SER A 79 -4.31 17.38 -19.85
CA SER A 79 -5.22 16.81 -20.84
C SER A 79 -6.57 16.42 -20.20
N PRO A 80 -7.67 16.38 -20.97
CA PRO A 80 -8.98 15.98 -20.47
C PRO A 80 -8.94 14.67 -19.66
N GLN A 81 -8.27 13.63 -20.16
CA GLN A 81 -8.16 12.35 -19.47
C GLN A 81 -7.35 12.44 -18.17
N MET A 82 -6.30 13.26 -18.14
CA MET A 82 -5.49 13.42 -16.93
C MET A 82 -6.25 14.19 -15.85
N LYS A 83 -7.05 15.19 -16.24
CA LYS A 83 -7.94 15.90 -15.33
C LYS A 83 -8.98 14.97 -14.70
N GLU A 84 -9.52 14.02 -15.46
CA GLU A 84 -10.43 12.99 -14.93
C GLU A 84 -9.75 12.13 -13.86
N CYS A 85 -8.46 11.83 -14.01
CA CYS A 85 -7.67 11.11 -13.01
C CYS A 85 -7.41 11.91 -11.72
N MET A 86 -7.63 13.22 -11.72
CA MET A 86 -7.33 14.08 -10.56
C MET A 86 -8.58 14.87 -10.14
N PRO A 87 -9.63 14.20 -9.63
CA PRO A 87 -10.86 14.87 -9.24
C PRO A 87 -10.60 15.88 -8.11
N GLY A 88 -10.92 17.15 -8.36
CA GLY A 88 -10.77 18.25 -7.41
C GLY A 88 -10.82 19.62 -8.09
N SER A 89 -11.29 20.65 -7.38
CA SER A 89 -11.26 22.02 -7.90
C SER A 89 -9.89 22.65 -7.68
N VAL A 90 -9.35 23.23 -8.75
CA VAL A 90 -8.14 24.05 -8.70
C VAL A 90 -8.54 25.52 -8.60
N GLN A 91 -7.98 26.20 -7.60
CA GLN A 91 -8.34 27.57 -7.21
C GLN A 91 -7.64 28.59 -8.12
N LYS A 92 -8.00 29.88 -7.97
CA LYS A 92 -7.60 31.01 -8.84
C LYS A 92 -6.10 31.14 -9.17
N ASP A 93 -5.21 30.57 -8.35
CA ASP A 93 -3.77 30.84 -8.40
C ASP A 93 -2.97 29.85 -9.26
N GLY A 94 -3.63 28.86 -9.87
CA GLY A 94 -3.00 27.93 -10.82
C GLY A 94 -3.80 26.65 -11.05
N VAL A 95 -3.25 25.77 -11.87
CA VAL A 95 -3.85 24.46 -12.18
C VAL A 95 -2.99 23.33 -11.62
N LEU A 96 -3.64 22.29 -11.13
CA LEU A 96 -3.02 21.04 -10.73
C LEU A 96 -2.89 20.17 -11.97
N GLY A 97 -1.67 19.75 -12.28
CA GLY A 97 -1.36 18.85 -13.38
C GLY A 97 -0.50 17.69 -12.92
N TYR A 98 -0.26 16.76 -13.83
CA TYR A 98 0.61 15.60 -13.59
C TYR A 98 1.95 15.81 -14.28
N CYS A 99 3.06 15.60 -13.57
CA CYS A 99 4.39 15.64 -14.18
C CYS A 99 4.79 14.23 -14.64
N TRP A 100 4.92 14.01 -15.94
CA TRP A 100 5.36 12.72 -16.48
C TRP A 100 6.83 12.39 -16.18
N MET A 101 7.69 13.40 -16.02
CA MET A 101 9.11 13.19 -15.70
C MET A 101 9.30 12.64 -14.28
N HIS A 102 8.61 13.24 -13.29
CA HIS A 102 8.82 12.93 -11.87
C HIS A 102 7.68 12.17 -11.23
N LYS A 103 6.62 11.88 -11.97
CA LYS A 103 5.53 10.98 -11.59
C LYS A 103 4.77 11.44 -10.34
N PHE A 104 4.46 12.73 -10.22
CA PHE A 104 3.63 13.25 -9.13
C PHE A 104 2.73 14.42 -9.61
N LYS A 105 1.79 14.82 -8.75
CA LYS A 105 0.86 15.93 -9.00
C LYS A 105 1.54 17.25 -8.65
N CYS A 106 1.68 18.16 -9.60
CA CYS A 106 2.38 19.42 -9.42
C CYS A 106 1.49 20.63 -9.72
N HIS A 107 1.87 21.78 -9.16
CA HIS A 107 1.14 23.03 -9.34
C HIS A 107 1.76 23.83 -10.47
N SER A 108 0.95 24.39 -11.36
CA SER A 108 1.43 25.08 -12.58
C SER A 108 2.37 26.25 -12.31
N ALA A 109 2.25 26.93 -11.17
CA ALA A 109 3.09 28.07 -10.79
C ALA A 109 4.45 27.69 -10.17
N ARG A 110 4.74 26.40 -9.96
CA ARG A 110 6.03 25.93 -9.44
C ARG A 110 7.00 25.60 -10.57
N THR A 111 8.22 25.19 -10.23
CA THR A 111 9.28 24.83 -11.17
C THR A 111 10.23 23.78 -10.59
N CYS A 112 11.23 23.37 -11.35
CA CYS A 112 12.30 22.47 -10.94
C CYS A 112 13.53 22.63 -11.85
N TYR A 113 14.67 22.08 -11.45
CA TYR A 113 15.93 22.13 -12.20
C TYR A 113 15.90 21.30 -13.48
N THR A 114 14.92 20.42 -13.66
CA THR A 114 14.74 19.65 -14.89
C THR A 114 13.63 20.21 -15.77
N TRP A 115 13.30 21.50 -15.65
CA TRP A 115 12.31 22.13 -16.50
C TRP A 115 12.69 21.98 -17.98
N ALA A 116 11.70 21.70 -18.84
CA ALA A 116 11.88 21.55 -20.28
C ALA A 116 10.82 22.36 -21.03
N ALA A 117 11.25 23.22 -21.95
CA ALA A 117 10.35 24.03 -22.78
C ALA A 117 9.46 23.15 -23.67
N GLY A 118 8.21 23.57 -23.87
CA GLY A 118 7.31 22.97 -24.88
C GLY A 118 5.99 22.40 -24.35
N GLY A 119 5.51 22.85 -23.19
CA GLY A 119 4.18 22.46 -22.69
C GLY A 119 3.22 23.64 -22.50
N PRO A 120 2.05 23.40 -21.88
CA PRO A 120 1.64 22.15 -21.24
C PRO A 120 1.10 21.10 -22.24
N ILE A 121 0.93 19.86 -21.78
CA ILE A 121 0.24 18.80 -22.53
C ILE A 121 -1.26 19.00 -22.31
N GLU A 122 -1.96 19.40 -23.38
CA GLU A 122 -3.41 19.66 -23.37
C GLU A 122 -4.21 18.59 -24.12
N GLU A 123 -3.55 17.82 -24.99
CA GLU A 123 -4.19 16.82 -25.86
C GLU A 123 -3.96 15.40 -25.33
N ASN A 124 -4.99 14.55 -25.46
CA ASN A 124 -4.95 13.17 -24.95
C ASN A 124 -3.96 12.28 -25.73
N ASP A 125 -3.74 12.55 -27.02
CA ASP A 125 -2.80 11.79 -27.86
C ASP A 125 -1.36 11.94 -27.36
N VAL A 126 -0.91 13.18 -27.09
CA VAL A 126 0.40 13.48 -26.51
C VAL A 126 0.52 12.88 -25.10
N SER A 127 -0.54 12.98 -24.29
CA SER A 127 -0.59 12.33 -22.97
C SER A 127 -0.42 10.81 -23.08
N ASN A 128 -1.03 10.17 -24.08
CA ASN A 128 -0.88 8.73 -24.32
C ASN A 128 0.54 8.35 -24.74
N GLU A 129 1.19 9.14 -25.60
CA GLU A 129 2.60 8.88 -25.96
C GLU A 129 3.53 8.93 -24.73
N TRP A 130 3.29 9.88 -23.83
CA TRP A 130 4.02 9.95 -22.57
C TRP A 130 3.73 8.75 -21.67
N ALA A 131 2.48 8.30 -21.62
CA ALA A 131 2.07 7.13 -20.87
C ALA A 131 2.75 5.86 -21.39
N GLU A 132 2.79 5.65 -22.72
CA GLU A 132 3.46 4.52 -23.37
C GLU A 132 4.96 4.50 -23.07
N LYS A 133 5.66 5.63 -23.28
CA LYS A 133 7.10 5.74 -22.96
C LYS A 133 7.40 5.44 -21.48
N ASN A 134 6.49 5.82 -20.58
CA ASN A 134 6.65 5.54 -19.15
C ASN A 134 6.32 4.09 -18.77
N LYS A 135 5.40 3.42 -19.49
CA LYS A 135 5.16 1.98 -19.35
C LYS A 135 6.40 1.20 -19.78
N ASP A 136 7.00 1.56 -20.90
CA ASP A 136 8.21 0.90 -21.42
C ASP A 136 9.38 1.00 -20.45
N GLN A 137 9.55 2.11 -19.71
CA GLN A 137 10.57 2.18 -18.65
C GLN A 137 10.29 1.29 -17.44
N ILE A 138 9.01 1.03 -17.13
CA ILE A 138 8.61 0.07 -16.09
C ILE A 138 8.82 -1.35 -16.61
N GLU A 139 8.58 -1.60 -17.90
CA GLU A 139 8.82 -2.88 -18.56
C GLU A 139 10.29 -3.16 -18.88
N GLU A 140 11.15 -2.17 -19.10
CA GLU A 140 12.60 -2.34 -19.25
C GLU A 140 13.28 -2.60 -17.90
N LYS A 141 12.68 -2.12 -16.80
CA LYS A 141 12.88 -2.71 -15.47
C LYS A 141 12.12 -4.03 -15.33
N LYS A 142 12.16 -4.88 -16.37
CA LYS A 142 11.65 -6.26 -16.34
C LYS A 142 12.39 -6.99 -15.25
N ASP A 143 11.76 -7.03 -14.09
CA ASP A 143 12.08 -7.95 -13.03
C ASP A 143 12.37 -9.31 -13.66
N ASP A 144 13.58 -9.81 -13.44
CA ASP A 144 13.97 -11.11 -13.97
C ASP A 144 12.96 -12.17 -13.50
N ARG A 145 12.93 -13.33 -14.19
CA ARG A 145 12.01 -14.43 -13.87
C ARG A 145 11.94 -14.75 -12.37
N CYS A 146 13.07 -14.76 -11.66
CA CYS A 146 13.09 -15.05 -10.23
C CYS A 146 12.41 -13.95 -9.40
N THR A 147 12.57 -12.68 -9.78
CA THR A 147 11.95 -11.54 -9.11
C THR A 147 10.44 -11.53 -9.32
N ARG A 148 9.94 -11.84 -10.53
CA ARG A 148 8.51 -11.97 -10.80
C ARG A 148 7.87 -13.11 -10.01
N ILE A 149 8.50 -14.28 -9.97
CA ILE A 149 8.02 -15.42 -9.17
C ILE A 149 8.01 -15.08 -7.67
N ALA A 150 9.06 -14.43 -7.17
CA ALA A 150 9.13 -14.04 -5.76
C ALA A 150 8.04 -13.03 -5.37
N LYS A 151 7.78 -12.00 -6.20
CA LYS A 151 6.71 -11.03 -5.93
C LYS A 151 5.31 -11.64 -5.90
N ARG A 152 5.09 -12.75 -6.62
CA ARG A 152 3.81 -13.50 -6.56
C ARG A 152 3.72 -14.40 -5.35
N LYS A 153 4.82 -15.08 -4.99
CA LYS A 153 4.85 -16.02 -3.86
C LYS A 153 4.76 -15.33 -2.50
N TYR A 154 5.32 -14.13 -2.37
CA TYR A 154 5.41 -13.42 -1.10
C TYR A 154 4.50 -12.19 -1.10
N ASP A 155 3.75 -12.04 -0.02
CA ASP A 155 2.79 -10.96 0.24
C ASP A 155 3.44 -9.59 0.49
N VAL A 156 4.68 -9.57 0.98
CA VAL A 156 5.42 -8.35 1.29
C VAL A 156 6.71 -8.25 0.46
N TRP A 157 6.84 -7.12 -0.25
CA TRP A 157 8.01 -6.79 -1.07
C TRP A 157 8.55 -5.38 -0.78
N PRO A 158 9.87 -5.20 -0.56
CA PRO A 158 10.88 -6.23 -0.34
C PRO A 158 10.78 -6.85 1.07
N SER A 159 11.09 -8.13 1.21
CA SER A 159 11.20 -8.81 2.51
C SER A 159 12.38 -9.76 2.54
N ALA A 160 12.92 -10.09 3.72
CA ALA A 160 14.07 -10.99 3.85
C ALA A 160 13.84 -12.35 3.17
N TYR A 161 12.60 -12.86 3.22
CA TYR A 161 12.22 -14.11 2.56
C TYR A 161 12.09 -13.95 1.05
N ALA A 162 11.44 -12.89 0.57
CA ALA A 162 11.29 -12.63 -0.86
C ALA A 162 12.64 -12.38 -1.54
N SER A 163 13.47 -11.52 -0.96
CA SER A 163 14.82 -11.24 -1.44
C SER A 163 15.72 -12.49 -1.38
N GLY A 164 15.62 -13.30 -0.31
CA GLY A 164 16.35 -14.56 -0.20
C GLY A 164 15.95 -15.60 -1.24
N ALA A 165 14.67 -15.65 -1.62
CA ALA A 165 14.17 -16.53 -2.67
C ALA A 165 14.70 -16.13 -4.06
N VAL A 166 14.73 -14.82 -4.36
CA VAL A 166 15.32 -14.34 -5.62
C VAL A 166 16.77 -14.79 -5.76
N VAL A 167 17.58 -14.64 -4.71
CA VAL A 167 18.99 -15.07 -4.74
C VAL A 167 19.11 -16.58 -4.96
N LYS A 168 18.30 -17.40 -4.26
CA LYS A 168 18.32 -18.86 -4.42
C LYS A 168 17.88 -19.29 -5.83
N CYS A 169 16.88 -18.62 -6.41
CA CYS A 169 16.41 -18.90 -7.76
C CYS A 169 17.48 -18.57 -8.81
N ARG A 170 18.14 -17.41 -8.69
CA ARG A 170 19.24 -17.04 -9.60
C ARG A 170 20.44 -17.99 -9.50
N GLN A 171 20.67 -18.57 -8.32
CA GLN A 171 21.66 -19.64 -8.10
C GLN A 171 21.20 -21.02 -8.61
N GLY A 172 19.99 -21.14 -9.16
CA GLY A 172 19.43 -22.41 -9.63
C GLY A 172 19.10 -23.40 -8.52
N LYS A 173 19.02 -22.96 -7.26
CA LYS A 173 18.68 -23.82 -6.10
C LYS A 173 17.19 -24.07 -5.97
N ILE A 174 16.37 -23.20 -6.57
CA ILE A 174 14.91 -23.32 -6.64
C ILE A 174 14.45 -22.89 -8.03
N TRP A 175 13.32 -23.45 -8.52
CA TRP A 175 12.66 -23.05 -9.78
C TRP A 175 13.50 -23.14 -11.06
N LYS A 176 14.55 -23.97 -11.09
CA LYS A 176 15.46 -24.07 -12.23
C LYS A 176 14.83 -24.74 -13.46
N ASP A 177 14.10 -25.84 -13.25
CA ASP A 177 13.60 -26.71 -14.33
C ASP A 177 12.09 -26.60 -14.58
N LEU A 178 11.44 -25.62 -13.96
CA LEU A 178 10.00 -25.40 -14.08
C LEU A 178 9.73 -24.21 -15.01
N LYS A 179 8.67 -24.25 -15.81
CA LYS A 179 8.25 -23.06 -16.56
C LYS A 179 7.63 -22.04 -15.61
N GLU A 180 7.61 -20.77 -16.00
CA GLU A 180 7.06 -19.73 -15.11
C GLU A 180 5.57 -19.94 -14.88
N GLU A 181 4.85 -20.33 -15.92
CA GLU A 181 3.41 -20.61 -15.93
C GLU A 181 3.06 -21.74 -14.95
N GLU A 182 3.81 -22.85 -14.99
CA GLU A 182 3.62 -24.00 -14.08
C GLU A 182 3.83 -23.60 -12.61
N ILE A 183 4.80 -22.72 -12.33
CA ILE A 183 5.04 -22.23 -10.96
C ILE A 183 3.90 -21.32 -10.50
N ILE A 184 3.36 -20.51 -11.40
CA ILE A 184 2.25 -19.60 -11.10
C ILE A 184 1.01 -20.42 -10.74
N GLU A 185 0.66 -21.42 -11.56
CA GLU A 185 -0.45 -22.34 -11.28
C GLU A 185 -0.31 -22.99 -9.90
N MET A 186 0.88 -23.52 -9.59
CA MET A 186 1.16 -24.10 -8.27
C MET A 186 1.02 -23.11 -7.11
N ILE A 187 1.44 -21.85 -7.28
CA ILE A 187 1.33 -20.81 -6.25
C ILE A 187 -0.14 -20.44 -6.03
N GLU A 188 -0.91 -20.33 -7.10
CA GLU A 188 -2.34 -20.01 -7.05
C GLU A 188 -3.13 -21.13 -6.35
N GLU A 189 -2.86 -22.39 -6.69
CA GLU A 189 -3.44 -23.56 -6.02
C GLU A 189 -3.07 -23.60 -4.52
N GLU A 190 -1.81 -23.35 -4.17
CA GLU A 190 -1.35 -23.30 -2.78
C GLU A 190 -2.08 -22.18 -2.02
N LEU A 191 -2.22 -21.00 -2.61
CA LEU A 191 -2.90 -19.86 -2.00
C LEU A 191 -4.39 -20.14 -1.78
N GLU A 192 -5.07 -20.71 -2.77
CA GLU A 192 -6.48 -21.08 -2.68
C GLU A 192 -6.73 -22.10 -1.57
N SER A 193 -5.88 -23.12 -1.48
CA SER A 193 -5.97 -24.14 -0.41
C SER A 193 -5.84 -23.52 0.99
N VAL A 194 -4.94 -22.55 1.17
CA VAL A 194 -4.74 -21.84 2.45
C VAL A 194 -5.92 -20.93 2.76
N LEU A 195 -6.50 -20.27 1.76
CA LEU A 195 -7.70 -19.44 1.94
C LEU A 195 -8.89 -20.30 2.34
N ASP A 196 -9.06 -21.47 1.74
CA ASP A 196 -10.15 -22.38 2.08
C ASP A 196 -9.98 -23.03 3.46
N GLU A 197 -8.75 -23.36 3.86
CA GLU A 197 -8.48 -23.72 5.25
C GLU A 197 -8.85 -22.59 6.23
N LYS A 198 -8.51 -21.34 5.89
CA LYS A 198 -8.86 -20.18 6.72
C LYS A 198 -10.37 -19.96 6.76
N LYS A 199 -11.11 -20.12 5.64
CA LYS A 199 -12.57 -20.07 5.60
C LYS A 199 -13.20 -21.16 6.46
N LYS A 200 -12.69 -22.41 6.40
CA LYS A 200 -13.15 -23.52 7.25
C LYS A 200 -12.91 -23.24 8.74
N LYS A 201 -11.80 -22.59 9.09
CA LYS A 201 -11.50 -22.14 10.47
C LYS A 201 -12.30 -20.91 10.90
N ALA A 202 -12.72 -20.06 9.96
CA ALA A 202 -13.60 -18.90 10.20
C ALA A 202 -15.09 -19.28 10.31
N GLY A 203 -15.45 -20.47 9.80
CA GLY A 203 -16.77 -21.08 9.85
C GLY A 203 -17.17 -21.53 11.26
N THR A 204 -17.43 -20.57 12.14
CA THR A 204 -18.46 -20.75 13.19
C THR A 204 -18.96 -19.44 13.80
N GLU A 205 -18.29 -18.29 13.62
CA GLU A 205 -18.82 -16.99 14.11
C GLU A 205 -18.26 -15.74 13.40
N SER A 206 -17.30 -15.86 12.46
CA SER A 206 -16.61 -14.71 11.84
C SER A 206 -17.43 -14.01 10.74
N SER A 207 -18.40 -14.69 10.12
CA SER A 207 -19.12 -14.20 8.93
C SER A 207 -20.22 -13.17 9.22
N LYS A 208 -20.35 -12.69 10.47
CA LYS A 208 -21.33 -11.67 10.88
C LYS A 208 -20.69 -10.36 11.35
N GLU A 209 -19.37 -10.23 11.25
CA GLU A 209 -18.63 -9.06 11.75
C GLU A 209 -18.49 -8.01 10.65
N SER A 210 -19.20 -6.89 10.77
CA SER A 210 -19.01 -5.72 9.91
C SER A 210 -18.11 -4.67 10.57
N SER A 211 -17.81 -4.82 11.87
CA SER A 211 -17.00 -3.89 12.63
C SER A 211 -16.18 -4.55 13.75
N LEU A 212 -15.12 -3.88 14.21
CA LEU A 212 -14.35 -4.29 15.40
C LEU A 212 -15.23 -4.40 16.65
N ARG A 213 -16.33 -3.65 16.74
CA ARG A 213 -17.28 -3.74 17.87
C ARG A 213 -17.98 -5.09 17.92
N ASP A 214 -18.28 -5.69 16.77
CA ASP A 214 -18.90 -7.02 16.70
C ASP A 214 -17.93 -8.10 17.18
N TRP A 215 -16.64 -7.94 16.84
CA TRP A 215 -15.56 -8.82 17.28
C TRP A 215 -15.32 -8.78 18.80
N PHE A 216 -15.40 -7.59 19.42
CA PHE A 216 -15.37 -7.46 20.88
C PHE A 216 -16.68 -7.90 21.56
N GLY A 217 -17.81 -7.88 20.84
CA GLY A 217 -19.14 -8.22 21.32
C GLY A 217 -19.41 -9.73 21.49
N ARG A 218 -18.50 -10.60 21.04
CA ARG A 218 -18.62 -12.06 21.15
C ARG A 218 -18.98 -12.49 22.58
N LYS A 219 -20.09 -13.22 22.74
CA LYS A 219 -20.62 -13.61 24.06
C LYS A 219 -20.00 -14.92 24.53
N GLY A 220 -18.80 -14.84 25.09
CA GLY A 220 -18.19 -15.97 25.77
C GLY A 220 -18.61 -16.10 27.24
N ALA A 221 -18.81 -14.98 27.94
CA ALA A 221 -19.06 -14.98 29.39
C ALA A 221 -20.54 -15.22 29.73
N PRO A 222 -20.85 -15.99 30.79
CA PRO A 222 -22.22 -16.25 31.23
C PRO A 222 -22.86 -15.00 31.86
N GLY A 223 -24.12 -14.72 31.50
CA GLY A 223 -24.93 -13.63 32.08
C GLY A 223 -25.11 -12.42 31.15
N LYS A 224 -25.67 -11.33 31.70
CA LYS A 224 -25.90 -10.06 30.97
C LYS A 224 -24.60 -9.30 30.63
N SER A 225 -23.48 -9.70 31.22
CA SER A 225 -22.17 -9.06 31.06
C SER A 225 -21.56 -9.25 29.67
N GLY A 226 -21.91 -10.31 28.93
CA GLY A 226 -21.41 -10.55 27.56
C GLY A 226 -19.87 -10.54 27.45
N GLY A 227 -19.35 -10.58 26.23
CA GLY A 227 -17.92 -10.40 25.97
C GLY A 227 -17.03 -11.63 26.17
N TRP A 228 -15.73 -11.39 25.97
CA TRP A 228 -14.66 -12.39 26.02
C TRP A 228 -14.55 -13.05 27.41
N VAL A 229 -13.90 -14.22 27.47
CA VAL A 229 -13.70 -15.00 28.69
C VAL A 229 -12.25 -15.14 29.10
N ASP A 230 -12.00 -15.21 30.40
CA ASP A 230 -10.68 -15.52 30.95
C ASP A 230 -10.51 -17.04 31.10
N CYS A 231 -9.66 -17.63 30.25
CA CYS A 231 -9.41 -19.06 30.23
C CYS A 231 -8.83 -19.61 31.55
N ASN A 232 -8.19 -18.77 32.37
CA ASN A 232 -7.70 -19.19 33.69
C ASN A 232 -8.83 -19.51 34.67
N THR A 233 -10.06 -19.07 34.38
CA THR A 233 -11.22 -19.18 35.27
C THR A 233 -12.22 -20.23 34.83
N CYS A 234 -11.98 -20.88 33.69
CA CYS A 234 -12.86 -21.89 33.14
C CYS A 234 -12.96 -23.12 34.05
N ARG A 235 -14.19 -23.55 34.33
CA ARG A 235 -14.48 -24.81 35.03
C ARG A 235 -15.46 -25.63 34.21
N LYS A 236 -15.28 -26.94 34.16
CA LYS A 236 -16.24 -27.85 33.53
C LYS A 236 -17.45 -28.00 34.44
N ASP A 237 -18.64 -27.77 33.89
CA ASP A 237 -19.89 -28.08 34.56
C ASP A 237 -20.09 -29.61 34.55
N LYS A 238 -20.31 -30.21 35.72
CA LYS A 238 -20.45 -31.66 35.89
C LYS A 238 -21.75 -32.21 35.27
N LYS A 239 -22.78 -31.38 35.09
CA LYS A 239 -24.10 -31.79 34.55
C LYS A 239 -24.18 -31.66 33.04
N THR A 240 -23.54 -30.65 32.46
CA THR A 240 -23.65 -30.34 31.02
C THR A 240 -22.37 -30.58 30.23
N GLY A 241 -21.24 -30.86 30.91
CA GLY A 241 -19.92 -31.03 30.28
C GLY A 241 -19.32 -29.75 29.68
N ARG A 242 -20.07 -28.64 29.65
CA ARG A 242 -19.64 -27.36 29.06
C ARG A 242 -18.67 -26.61 29.98
N LYS A 243 -17.71 -25.89 29.39
CA LYS A 243 -16.79 -25.01 30.14
C LYS A 243 -17.49 -23.69 30.44
N LYS A 244 -17.55 -23.30 31.72
CA LYS A 244 -18.04 -22.01 32.19
C LYS A 244 -16.86 -21.18 32.69
N CYS A 245 -16.65 -20.00 32.11
CA CYS A 245 -15.53 -19.11 32.40
C CYS A 245 -16.04 -17.74 32.87
N LYS A 246 -15.24 -16.99 33.61
CA LYS A 246 -15.53 -15.59 33.97
C LYS A 246 -15.22 -14.65 32.80
N PRO A 247 -15.80 -13.43 32.76
CA PRO A 247 -15.46 -12.43 31.75
C PRO A 247 -13.97 -12.05 31.79
N CYS A 248 -13.43 -11.80 30.60
CA CYS A 248 -12.13 -11.19 30.37
C CYS A 248 -12.23 -9.69 30.67
N GLY A 249 -11.40 -9.21 31.58
CA GLY A 249 -11.45 -7.84 32.11
C GLY A 249 -11.55 -7.85 33.63
N ARG A 250 -10.77 -7.01 34.29
CA ARG A 250 -10.80 -6.85 35.75
C ARG A 250 -11.86 -5.81 36.08
N GLN A 251 -12.78 -6.13 36.98
CA GLN A 251 -13.63 -5.11 37.59
C GLN A 251 -12.83 -4.33 38.65
N PRO A 252 -13.15 -3.05 38.90
CA PRO A 252 -12.56 -2.29 40.00
C PRO A 252 -12.65 -3.09 41.31
N GLY A 253 -11.51 -3.30 41.99
CA GLY A 253 -11.43 -4.10 43.22
C GLY A 253 -11.24 -5.61 43.04
N GLU A 254 -11.26 -6.14 41.81
CA GLU A 254 -11.13 -7.59 41.57
C GLU A 254 -9.67 -8.07 41.66
N LYS A 255 -9.37 -8.89 42.68
CA LYS A 255 -8.06 -9.55 42.82
C LYS A 255 -8.02 -10.86 42.02
N ARG A 256 -7.21 -10.91 40.94
CA ARG A 256 -6.88 -12.14 40.20
C ARG A 256 -5.41 -12.51 40.37
N ALA A 257 -5.15 -13.80 40.64
CA ALA A 257 -3.81 -14.35 40.86
C ALA A 257 -2.90 -14.34 39.62
N LYS A 258 -3.49 -14.36 38.42
CA LYS A 258 -2.78 -14.32 37.13
C LYS A 258 -3.35 -13.22 36.24
N TYR A 259 -2.57 -12.82 35.22
CA TYR A 259 -3.08 -11.95 34.17
C TYR A 259 -4.18 -12.69 33.37
N PRO A 260 -5.31 -12.05 33.05
CA PRO A 260 -6.40 -12.69 32.32
C PRO A 260 -5.93 -13.27 30.98
N SER A 261 -6.30 -14.52 30.69
CA SER A 261 -6.01 -15.18 29.41
C SER A 261 -7.26 -15.11 28.55
N CYS A 262 -7.45 -13.97 27.90
CA CYS A 262 -8.69 -13.62 27.23
C CYS A 262 -8.87 -14.37 25.91
N ARG A 263 -10.05 -14.99 25.74
CA ARG A 263 -10.48 -15.60 24.46
C ARG A 263 -11.93 -15.22 24.14
N PRO A 264 -12.32 -15.25 22.86
CA PRO A 264 -13.67 -14.91 22.45
C PRO A 264 -14.74 -15.82 23.06
N THR A 265 -14.48 -17.13 23.18
CA THR A 265 -15.44 -18.13 23.68
C THR A 265 -14.77 -19.14 24.62
N PRO A 266 -15.54 -19.82 25.51
CA PRO A 266 -15.04 -20.91 26.34
C PRO A 266 -14.44 -22.10 25.55
N GLY A 267 -14.90 -22.32 24.32
CA GLY A 267 -14.38 -23.36 23.42
C GLY A 267 -12.94 -23.07 22.99
N ALA A 268 -12.65 -21.82 22.63
CA ALA A 268 -11.32 -21.36 22.23
C ALA A 268 -10.25 -21.46 23.35
N CYS A 269 -10.66 -21.68 24.61
CA CYS A 269 -9.72 -21.99 25.69
C CYS A 269 -9.12 -23.41 25.60
N GLY A 270 -9.66 -24.28 24.74
CA GLY A 270 -9.12 -25.62 24.47
C GLY A 270 -8.27 -25.71 23.19
N GLU A 271 -8.28 -24.68 22.35
CA GLU A 271 -7.57 -24.67 21.08
C GLU A 271 -6.08 -24.35 21.30
N SER A 272 -5.20 -25.21 20.80
CA SER A 272 -3.75 -25.02 20.83
C SER A 272 -3.30 -23.98 19.79
N GLY A 273 -3.60 -22.71 20.06
CA GLY A 273 -3.26 -21.57 19.22
C GLY A 273 -2.08 -20.74 19.76
N ARG A 274 -0.87 -21.13 19.35
CA ARG A 274 0.39 -20.36 19.15
C ARG A 274 0.82 -19.34 20.22
N GLY A 275 1.92 -19.70 20.91
CA GLY A 275 2.80 -18.78 21.63
C GLY A 275 3.24 -19.33 22.99
N LYS A 276 4.43 -19.96 23.06
CA LYS A 276 5.06 -20.39 24.32
C LYS A 276 5.35 -19.22 25.31
N SER A 277 5.01 -17.98 24.94
CA SER A 277 5.33 -16.74 25.67
C SER A 277 4.12 -16.01 26.27
N TRP A 278 2.89 -16.46 26.03
CA TRP A 278 1.71 -15.76 26.56
C TRP A 278 1.37 -16.25 27.97
N GLY A 279 1.78 -15.45 28.95
CA GLY A 279 1.58 -15.73 30.38
C GLY A 279 2.87 -15.60 31.17
N LYS A 280 3.55 -14.45 31.11
CA LYS A 280 4.50 -14.12 32.18
C LYS A 280 3.70 -14.15 33.48
N LYS A 281 4.10 -15.03 34.40
CA LYS A 281 3.58 -15.06 35.78
C LYS A 281 3.72 -13.65 36.33
N SER A 282 2.68 -13.16 37.03
CA SER A 282 2.84 -11.99 37.90
C SER A 282 4.10 -12.21 38.74
N ALA A 283 4.97 -11.20 38.80
CA ALA A 283 6.18 -11.26 39.60
C ALA A 283 5.77 -11.60 41.04
N LYS A 284 6.04 -12.84 41.44
CA LYS A 284 5.73 -13.36 42.76
C LYS A 284 6.80 -12.80 43.69
N GLY A 285 6.43 -11.83 44.52
CA GLY A 285 7.24 -11.36 45.64
C GLY A 285 8.58 -10.73 45.26
N LYS A 286 8.61 -9.41 45.16
CA LYS A 286 9.71 -8.68 45.78
C LYS A 286 9.21 -8.23 47.15
N LYS A 287 9.83 -8.78 48.19
CA LYS A 287 9.89 -8.13 49.50
C LYS A 287 10.44 -6.72 49.33
#